data_AF-A0A3S9V4E4-F1
#
_entry.id   AF-A0A3S9V4E4-F1
#
_cell.length_a   1.000
_cell.length_b   1.000
_cell.length_c   1.000
_cell.angle_alpha   90.00
_cell.angle_beta   90.00
_cell.angle_gamma   90.00
#
_symmetry.space_group_name_H-M   'P 1'
#
loop_
_entity.id
_entity.type
_entity.pdbx_description
1 polymer ?
#
loop_
_entity_poly.entity_id
_entity_poly.type
_entity_poly.pdbx_seq_one_letter_code
_entity_poly.pdbx_strand_id
1 'polypeptide(L)' 'MEERGLDPISLAMIANVSPTTVKRWLDGSFEPRHKNLARLADALNVSDNYLLGRA' A
#
# COMPACT_ATOMS: atom_id res chain seq x y z
N MET A 1 5.99 -11.30 -11.76
CA MET A 1 5.88 -10.81 -10.37
C MET A 1 4.81 -11.68 -9.72
N GLU A 2 5.22 -12.79 -9.12
CA GLU A 2 4.30 -13.68 -8.41
C GLU A 2 3.92 -13.04 -7.07
N GLU A 3 2.80 -12.32 -7.11
CA GLU A 3 1.63 -12.55 -6.26
C GLU A 3 1.90 -13.08 -4.84
N ARG A 4 2.27 -12.18 -3.91
CA ARG A 4 1.57 -12.24 -2.62
C ARG A 4 0.13 -11.93 -2.98
N GLY A 5 -0.78 -12.92 -2.93
CA GLY A 5 -2.21 -12.79 -3.22
C GLY A 5 -2.97 -11.86 -2.24
N LEU A 6 -2.39 -10.69 -1.98
CA LEU A 6 -2.93 -9.62 -1.16
C LEU A 6 -4.02 -8.96 -1.97
N ASP A 7 -5.22 -9.42 -1.70
CA ASP A 7 -6.45 -8.80 -2.14
C ASP A 7 -6.45 -7.29 -1.73
N PRO A 8 -6.67 -6.36 -2.67
CA PRO A 8 -6.66 -4.92 -2.39
C PRO A 8 -7.64 -4.50 -1.29
N ILE A 9 -8.72 -5.25 -1.09
CA ILE A 9 -9.69 -5.00 -0.02
C ILE A 9 -9.05 -5.33 1.34
N SER A 10 -8.38 -6.47 1.45
CA SER A 10 -7.62 -6.86 2.63
C SER A 10 -6.54 -5.85 3.00
N LEU A 11 -5.79 -5.34 2.02
CA LEU A 11 -4.82 -4.27 2.24
C LEU A 11 -5.48 -2.98 2.74
N ALA A 12 -6.63 -2.62 2.18
CA ALA A 12 -7.38 -1.44 2.61
C ALA A 12 -7.87 -1.55 4.06
N MET A 13 -8.35 -2.73 4.45
CA MET A 13 -8.78 -3.01 5.83
C MET A 13 -7.62 -2.89 6.81
N ILE A 14 -6.46 -3.52 6.52
CA ILE A 14 -5.29 -3.50 7.41
C ILE A 14 -4.71 -2.09 7.50
N ALA A 15 -4.59 -1.38 6.37
CA ALA A 15 -4.08 -0.01 6.33
C ALA A 15 -5.11 1.04 6.82
N ASN A 16 -6.32 0.61 7.19
CA ASN A 16 -7.43 1.46 7.63
C ASN A 16 -7.70 2.63 6.67
N VAL A 17 -7.90 2.29 5.39
CA VAL A 17 -8.25 3.21 4.31
C VAL A 17 -9.34 2.60 3.43
N SER A 18 -9.92 3.40 2.53
CA SER A 18 -10.93 2.86 1.60
C SER A 18 -10.28 1.98 0.51
N PRO A 19 -10.94 0.91 0.04
CA PRO A 19 -10.47 0.12 -1.10
C PRO A 19 -10.26 0.95 -2.37
N THR A 20 -11.10 1.97 -2.58
CA THR A 20 -10.94 2.93 -3.68
C THR A 20 -9.63 3.70 -3.59
N THR A 21 -9.20 4.06 -2.38
CA THR A 21 -7.92 4.72 -2.13
C THR A 21 -6.76 3.81 -2.51
N VAL A 22 -6.80 2.53 -2.11
CA VAL A 22 -5.78 1.55 -2.48
C VAL A 22 -5.73 1.35 -4.00
N LYS A 23 -6.89 1.24 -4.66
CA LYS A 23 -6.96 1.13 -6.12
C LYS A 23 -6.29 2.31 -6.83
N ARG A 24 -6.52 3.55 -6.34
CA ARG A 24 -5.89 4.77 -6.86
C ARG A 24 -4.37 4.83 -6.68
N TRP A 25 -3.84 4.10 -5.71
CA TRP A 25 -2.39 3.97 -5.53
C TRP A 25 -1.82 2.93 -6.50
N LEU A 26 -2.51 1.80 -6.66
CA LEU A 26 -2.12 0.73 -7.57
C LEU A 26 -2.21 1.14 -9.04
N ASP A 27 -3.19 1.98 -9.40
CA ASP A 27 -3.34 2.53 -10.75
C ASP A 27 -2.43 3.74 -11.02
N GLY A 28 -1.71 4.23 -10.01
CA GLY A 28 -0.79 5.38 -10.14
C GLY A 28 -1.47 6.74 -10.25
N SER A 29 -2.79 6.83 -10.12
CA SER A 29 -3.52 8.11 -10.19
C SER A 29 -3.24 9.01 -8.99
N PHE A 30 -2.86 8.42 -7.85
CA PHE A 30 -2.51 9.14 -6.63
C PHE A 30 -1.36 8.46 -5.90
N GLU A 31 -0.56 9.23 -5.18
CA GLU A 31 0.47 8.70 -4.28
C GLU A 31 -0.01 8.68 -2.82
N PRO A 32 0.32 7.62 -2.05
CA PRO A 32 0.11 7.60 -0.61
C PRO A 32 0.97 8.66 0.08
N ARG A 33 0.33 9.53 0.88
CA ARG A 33 1.06 10.46 1.75
C ARG A 33 1.84 9.69 2.83
N HIS A 34 2.85 10.33 3.42
CA HIS A 34 3.75 9.71 4.42
C HIS A 34 3.01 8.91 5.52
N LYS A 35 1.92 9.46 6.08
CA LYS A 35 1.10 8.75 7.08
C LYS A 35 0.49 7.43 6.60
N ASN A 36 0.13 7.35 5.32
CA ASN A 36 -0.46 6.16 4.72
C ASN A 36 0.63 5.20 4.25
N LEU A 37 1.78 5.74 3.84
CA LEU A 37 2.96 4.96 3.49
C LEU A 37 3.45 4.13 4.68
N ALA A 38 3.52 4.72 5.88
CA ALA A 38 3.85 4.00 7.11
C ALA A 38 2.84 2.87 7.39
N ARG A 39 1.54 3.15 7.27
CA ARG A 39 0.49 2.12 7.45
C ARG A 39 0.58 0.98 6.44
N LEU A 40 0.92 1.29 5.19
CA LEU A 40 1.15 0.28 4.16
C LEU A 40 2.40 -0.54 4.46
N ALA A 41 3.47 0.09 4.91
CA ALA A 41 4.72 -0.56 5.31
C ALA A 41 4.46 -1.56 6.45
N ASP A 42 3.74 -1.12 7.49
CA ASP A 42 3.31 -1.96 8.60
C ASP A 42 2.40 -3.11 8.14
N ALA A 43 1.40 -2.81 7.31
CA ALA A 43 0.44 -3.81 6.79
C ALA A 43 1.10 -4.89 5.93
N LEU A 44 2.12 -4.53 5.17
CA LEU A 44 2.85 -5.42 4.27
C LEU A 44 4.06 -6.08 4.94
N ASN A 45 4.41 -5.62 6.15
CA ASN A 45 5.61 -5.96 6.90
C ASN A 45 6.90 -5.70 6.07
N VAL A 46 7.00 -4.49 5.51
CA VAL A 46 8.13 -4.01 4.71
C VAL A 46 8.56 -2.62 5.20
N SER A 47 9.71 -2.12 4.75
CA SER A 47 10.10 -0.73 5.02
C SER A 47 9.38 0.25 4.10
N ASP A 48 9.23 1.49 4.56
CA ASP A 48 8.77 2.61 3.75
C ASP A 48 9.71 2.89 2.56
N ASN A 49 11.03 2.72 2.75
CA ASN A 49 12.02 2.80 1.67
C ASN A 49 11.74 1.79 0.55
N TYR A 50 11.37 0.54 0.90
CA TYR A 50 11.00 -0.48 -0.07
C TYR A 50 9.79 -0.04 -0.91
N LEU A 51 8.78 0.57 -0.27
CA LEU A 51 7.59 1.08 -0.97
C LEU A 51 7.90 2.27 -1.89
N LEU A 52 8.89 3.08 -1.56
CA LEU A 52 9.33 4.22 -2.37
C LEU A 52 10.28 3.81 -3.51
N GLY A 53 10.63 2.53 -3.63
CA GLY A 53 11.63 2.05 -4.59
C GLY A 53 13.03 2.61 -4.33
N ARG A 54 13.29 3.07 -3.10
CA ARG A 54 14.60 3.56 -2.68
C ARG A 54 15.36 2.39 -2.07
N ALA A 55 16.31 1.84 -2.85
CA ALA A 55 17.22 0.77 -2.43
C ALA A 55 18.25 1.26 -1.42
#